data_AF-A0A6H2NLW5-F1
#
_entry.id   AF-A0A6H2NLW5-F1
#
_cell.length_a   1.000
_cell.length_b   1.000
_cell.length_c   1.000
_cell.angle_alpha   90.00
_cell.angle_beta   90.00
_cell.angle_gamma   90.00
#
_symmetry.space_group_name_H-M   'P 1'
#
loop_
_entity.id
_entity.type
_entity.pdbx_description
1 polymer ?
#
loop_
_entity_poly.entity_id
_entity_poly.type
_entity_poly.pdbx_seq_one_letter_code
_entity_poly.pdbx_strand_id
1 'polypeptide(L)'
;MAYQLNGSLLEVCSCRAICPCWVGEDPGGGRCRGTIAYRVDDGTIDGVDVSGLTLGLLAEIPGNALAGNWKVAIFVDDRATAAQEEALLAAFTGKKGGPLADVAQVVGEVVSVERATIDADIQEGTGLLRIGDMMSAEME
;
A
#
# COMPACT_ATOMS: atom_id res chain seq x y z
N MET A 1 12.12 -3.93 18.22
CA MET A 1 11.80 -4.13 16.79
C MET A 1 11.44 -2.78 16.23
N ALA A 2 11.86 -2.46 15.00
CA ALA A 2 11.64 -1.14 14.41
C ALA A 2 10.14 -0.86 14.12
N TYR A 3 9.35 -1.92 13.91
CA TYR A 3 7.89 -1.84 13.82
C TYR A 3 7.24 -3.18 14.15
N GLN A 4 5.97 -3.14 14.56
CA GLN A 4 5.07 -4.27 14.67
C GLN A 4 3.67 -3.79 14.24
N LEU A 5 3.15 -4.36 13.16
CA LEU A 5 1.89 -3.94 12.54
C LEU A 5 0.97 -5.15 12.38
N ASN A 6 -0.28 -5.00 12.80
CA ASN A 6 -1.39 -5.91 12.57
C ASN A 6 -2.50 -5.18 11.82
N GLY A 7 -3.08 -5.84 10.82
CA GLY A 7 -4.23 -5.30 10.12
C GLY A 7 -4.47 -6.00 8.79
N SER A 8 -5.01 -5.25 7.84
CA SER A 8 -5.49 -5.77 6.57
C SER A 8 -4.74 -5.17 5.37
N LEU A 9 -4.50 -6.01 4.37
CA LEU A 9 -3.96 -5.64 3.07
C LEU A 9 -5.07 -5.77 2.02
N LEU A 10 -5.36 -4.69 1.32
CA LEU A 10 -6.24 -4.71 0.16
C LEU A 10 -5.46 -4.37 -1.09
N GLU A 11 -5.60 -5.20 -2.11
CA GLU A 11 -4.98 -5.00 -3.41
C GLU A 11 -6.00 -5.13 -4.52
N VAL A 12 -6.03 -4.14 -5.41
CA VAL A 12 -6.87 -4.17 -6.61
C VAL A 12 -6.02 -3.78 -7.80
N CYS A 13 -6.11 -4.53 -8.89
CA CYS A 13 -5.33 -4.27 -10.08
C CYS A 13 -6.15 -4.36 -11.36
N SER A 14 -5.64 -3.78 -12.44
CA SER A 14 -6.25 -3.80 -13.77
C SER A 14 -6.31 -5.18 -14.44
N CYS A 15 -5.83 -6.25 -13.80
CA CYS A 15 -5.85 -7.60 -14.37
C CYS A 15 -7.28 -8.16 -14.37
N ARG A 16 -7.60 -9.01 -15.37
CA ARG A 16 -8.94 -9.58 -15.57
C ARG A 16 -9.27 -10.81 -14.70
N ALA A 17 -8.30 -11.33 -13.96
CA ALA A 17 -8.41 -12.56 -13.19
C ALA A 17 -7.63 -12.41 -11.88
N ILE A 18 -7.63 -13.48 -11.06
CA ILE A 18 -6.78 -13.60 -9.87
C ILE A 18 -5.35 -13.17 -10.21
N CYS A 19 -4.77 -12.32 -9.37
CA CYS A 19 -3.54 -11.62 -9.69
C CYS A 19 -2.38 -12.63 -9.88
N PRO A 20 -1.86 -12.77 -11.12
CA PRO A 20 -0.80 -13.74 -11.43
C PRO A 20 0.54 -13.37 -10.77
N CYS A 21 0.73 -12.11 -10.38
CA CYS A 21 1.95 -11.61 -9.77
C CYS A 21 2.27 -12.31 -8.42
N TRP A 22 1.26 -12.80 -7.70
CA TRP A 22 1.45 -13.54 -6.44
C TRP A 22 2.20 -14.86 -6.62
N VAL A 23 2.16 -15.44 -7.82
CA VAL A 23 2.91 -16.65 -8.17
C VAL A 23 4.13 -16.35 -9.06
N GLY A 24 4.51 -15.08 -9.18
CA GLY A 24 5.67 -14.63 -9.95
C GLY A 24 5.45 -14.53 -11.47
N GLU A 25 4.21 -14.65 -11.94
CA GLU A 25 3.85 -14.50 -13.34
C GLU A 25 3.61 -13.03 -13.72
N ASP A 26 3.68 -12.73 -15.01
CA ASP A 26 3.50 -11.36 -15.51
C ASP A 26 2.05 -10.86 -15.38
N PRO A 27 1.83 -9.55 -15.19
CA PRO A 27 0.50 -8.99 -15.09
C PRO A 27 -0.31 -9.22 -16.37
N GLY A 28 -1.62 -9.44 -16.20
CA GLY A 28 -2.55 -9.57 -17.30
C GLY A 28 -2.52 -8.32 -18.19
N GLY A 29 -2.17 -8.48 -19.46
CA GLY A 29 -2.02 -7.36 -20.41
C GLY A 29 -0.63 -6.71 -20.40
N GLY A 30 0.36 -7.29 -19.71
CA GLY A 30 1.77 -6.87 -19.75
C GLY A 30 2.10 -5.62 -18.94
N ARG A 31 1.12 -5.01 -18.26
CA ARG A 31 1.30 -3.88 -17.35
C ARG A 31 0.26 -3.94 -16.24
N CYS A 32 0.68 -3.75 -14.99
CA CYS A 32 -0.22 -3.59 -13.87
C CYS A 32 -0.44 -2.09 -13.60
N ARG A 33 -1.71 -1.68 -13.49
CA ARG A 33 -2.09 -0.47 -12.76
C ARG A 33 -2.93 -0.92 -11.60
N GLY A 34 -2.41 -0.75 -10.40
CA GLY A 34 -3.03 -1.29 -9.21
C GLY A 34 -2.90 -0.36 -8.03
N THR A 35 -3.73 -0.61 -7.03
CA THR A 35 -3.67 0.04 -5.75
C THR A 35 -3.43 -0.99 -4.67
N ILE A 36 -2.73 -0.55 -3.63
CA ILE A 36 -2.48 -1.31 -2.41
C ILE A 36 -2.87 -0.42 -1.25
N ALA A 37 -3.67 -0.91 -0.31
CA ALA A 37 -3.97 -0.22 0.94
C ALA A 37 -3.62 -1.10 2.13
N TYR A 38 -2.77 -0.56 3.00
CA TYR A 38 -2.40 -1.14 4.28
C TYR A 38 -3.20 -0.46 5.37
N ARG A 39 -4.27 -1.12 5.83
CA ARG A 39 -5.02 -0.66 7.00
C ARG A 39 -4.38 -1.27 8.25
N VAL A 40 -3.88 -0.41 9.14
CA VAL A 40 -3.30 -0.83 10.42
C VAL A 40 -4.42 -0.85 11.46
N ASP A 41 -4.81 -2.03 11.92
CA ASP A 41 -5.81 -2.16 13.00
C ASP A 41 -5.16 -1.97 14.38
N ASP A 42 -3.96 -2.52 14.58
CA ASP A 42 -3.13 -2.32 15.78
C ASP A 42 -1.65 -2.32 15.40
N GLY A 43 -0.87 -1.32 15.83
CA GLY A 43 0.55 -1.32 15.52
C GLY A 43 1.35 -0.12 15.99
N THR A 44 2.66 -0.35 16.11
CA THR A 44 3.63 0.67 16.50
C THR A 44 4.85 0.67 15.57
N ILE A 45 5.42 1.85 15.33
CA ILE A 45 6.67 2.05 14.59
C ILE A 45 7.58 2.91 15.46
N ASP A 46 8.71 2.37 15.90
CA ASP A 46 9.63 3.00 16.86
C ASP A 46 8.95 3.63 18.10
N GLY A 47 7.88 2.98 18.58
CA GLY A 47 7.09 3.45 19.72
C GLY A 47 6.03 4.52 19.40
N VAL A 48 5.94 4.97 18.14
CA VAL A 48 4.80 5.77 17.65
C VAL A 48 3.64 4.83 17.35
N ASP A 49 2.50 5.04 18.02
CA ASP A 49 1.25 4.33 17.72
C ASP A 49 0.70 4.80 16.37
N VAL A 50 0.46 3.86 15.46
CA VAL A 50 -0.07 4.10 14.12
C VAL A 50 -1.38 3.33 13.88
N SER A 51 -2.00 2.83 14.96
CA SER A 51 -3.26 2.09 14.92
C SER A 51 -4.40 2.94 14.37
N GLY A 52 -5.28 2.33 13.58
CA GLY A 52 -6.43 2.96 12.95
C GLY A 52 -6.11 3.79 11.69
N LEU A 53 -4.84 3.91 11.31
CA LEU A 53 -4.41 4.63 10.10
C LEU A 53 -4.32 3.69 8.90
N THR A 54 -4.53 4.26 7.71
CA THR A 54 -4.35 3.55 6.44
C THR A 54 -3.25 4.20 5.61
N LEU A 55 -2.41 3.39 4.97
CA LEU A 55 -1.47 3.85 3.94
C LEU A 55 -1.91 3.28 2.59
N GLY A 56 -2.19 4.17 1.64
CA GLY A 56 -2.51 3.80 0.26
C GLY A 56 -1.31 3.96 -0.67
N LEU A 57 -1.23 3.12 -1.70
CA LEU A 57 -0.28 3.24 -2.78
C LEU A 57 -1.01 3.03 -4.10
N LEU A 58 -0.78 3.91 -5.07
CA LEU A 58 -1.13 3.69 -6.46
C LEU A 58 0.14 3.34 -7.23
N ALA A 59 0.18 2.16 -7.85
CA ALA A 59 1.34 1.62 -8.53
C ALA A 59 1.09 1.43 -10.03
N GLU A 60 2.04 1.86 -10.85
CA GLU A 60 2.21 1.38 -12.22
C GLU A 60 3.44 0.47 -12.30
N ILE A 61 3.22 -0.76 -12.79
CA ILE A 61 4.25 -1.80 -12.93
C ILE A 61 4.33 -2.20 -14.41
N PRO A 62 5.47 -1.96 -15.10
CA PRO A 62 5.59 -2.14 -16.54
C PRO A 62 5.78 -3.61 -17.00
N GLY A 63 5.72 -4.58 -16.08
CA GLY A 63 5.97 -6.00 -16.34
C GLY A 63 5.89 -6.83 -15.05
N ASN A 64 6.79 -7.79 -14.89
CA ASN A 64 6.83 -8.65 -13.70
C ASN A 64 6.97 -7.85 -12.39
N ALA A 65 6.05 -8.08 -11.45
CA ALA A 65 6.03 -7.37 -10.17
C ALA A 65 7.31 -7.58 -9.34
N LEU A 66 7.90 -8.78 -9.40
CA LEU A 66 9.12 -9.12 -8.66
C LEU A 66 10.39 -8.60 -9.32
N ALA A 67 10.33 -8.23 -10.61
CA ALA A 67 11.44 -7.60 -11.32
C ALA A 67 11.59 -6.09 -11.00
N GLY A 68 10.63 -5.51 -10.26
CA GLY A 68 10.66 -4.13 -9.82
C GLY A 68 10.29 -3.10 -10.90
N ASN A 69 10.89 -1.92 -10.81
CA ASN A 69 10.55 -0.73 -11.62
C ASN A 69 9.13 -0.20 -11.39
N TRP A 70 8.62 -0.35 -10.17
CA TRP A 70 7.31 0.21 -9.85
C TRP A 70 7.43 1.74 -9.78
N LYS A 71 6.45 2.42 -10.37
CA LYS A 71 6.21 3.85 -10.14
C LYS A 71 5.05 3.98 -9.16
N VAL A 72 5.29 4.56 -8.00
CA VAL A 72 4.29 4.60 -6.93
C VAL A 72 3.98 6.02 -6.47
N ALA A 73 2.69 6.34 -6.36
CA ALA A 73 2.20 7.47 -5.58
C ALA A 73 1.75 6.94 -4.22
N ILE A 74 2.20 7.58 -3.13
CA ILE A 74 1.91 7.16 -1.75
C ILE A 74 0.89 8.13 -1.15
N PHE A 75 -0.13 7.58 -0.51
CA PHE A 75 -1.18 8.32 0.18
C PHE A 75 -1.16 7.98 1.66
N VAL A 76 -0.96 8.99 2.49
CA VAL A 76 -1.03 8.88 3.95
C VAL A 76 -2.39 9.39 4.41
N ASP A 77 -3.02 8.64 5.32
CA ASP A 77 -4.26 9.06 5.97
C ASP A 77 -4.18 10.49 6.52
N ASP A 78 -5.15 11.34 6.16
CA ASP A 78 -5.20 12.72 6.63
C ASP A 78 -5.46 12.85 8.14
N ARG A 79 -5.85 11.77 8.81
CA ARG A 79 -5.97 11.68 10.27
C ARG A 79 -4.60 11.53 10.96
N ALA A 80 -3.55 11.17 10.23
CA ALA A 80 -2.23 10.95 10.80
C ALA A 80 -1.60 12.24 11.34
N THR A 81 -1.05 12.21 12.55
CA THR A 81 -0.16 13.29 13.01
C THR A 81 1.13 13.31 12.18
N ALA A 82 1.88 14.41 12.21
CA ALA A 82 3.16 14.51 11.49
C ALA A 82 4.16 13.41 11.91
N ALA A 83 4.18 13.04 13.19
CA ALA A 83 5.03 11.96 13.70
C ALA A 83 4.60 10.59 13.17
N GLN A 84 3.29 10.34 13.06
CA GLN A 84 2.76 9.10 12.49
C GLN A 84 3.03 9.00 10.99
N GLU A 85 2.85 10.10 10.26
CA GLU A 85 3.19 10.19 8.84
C GLU A 85 4.67 9.88 8.59
N GLU A 86 5.57 10.52 9.34
CA GLU A 86 7.02 10.26 9.22
C GLU A 86 7.35 8.79 9.54
N ALA A 87 6.73 8.23 10.59
CA ALA A 87 6.95 6.84 10.98
C ALA A 87 6.46 5.86 9.91
N LEU A 88 5.25 6.06 9.38
CA LEU A 88 4.69 5.26 8.29
C LEU A 88 5.59 5.34 7.05
N LEU A 89 5.91 6.55 6.59
CA LEU A 89 6.78 6.71 5.42
C LEU A 89 8.14 6.06 5.64
N ALA A 90 8.75 6.22 6.81
CA ALA A 90 10.04 5.60 7.09
C ALA A 90 9.96 4.06 7.07
N ALA A 91 8.89 3.46 7.56
CA ALA A 91 8.69 2.01 7.50
C ALA A 91 8.45 1.52 6.06
N PHE A 92 7.50 2.12 5.36
CA PHE A 92 7.07 1.67 4.02
C PHE A 92 8.02 2.07 2.88
N THR A 93 8.92 3.02 3.08
CA THR A 93 10.08 3.25 2.18
C THR A 93 11.31 2.43 2.60
N GLY A 94 11.15 1.42 3.46
CA GLY A 94 12.20 0.46 3.81
C GLY A 94 13.29 0.95 4.77
N LYS A 95 13.24 2.18 5.27
CA LYS A 95 14.29 2.73 6.18
C LYS A 95 14.35 2.00 7.51
N LYS A 96 13.30 1.26 7.87
CA LYS A 96 13.20 0.46 9.11
C LYS A 96 13.57 -1.01 8.93
N GLY A 97 14.00 -1.43 7.74
CA GLY A 97 14.36 -2.82 7.46
C GLY A 97 13.15 -3.76 7.42
N GLY A 98 13.40 -5.07 7.56
CA GLY A 98 12.35 -6.09 7.62
C GLY A 98 11.58 -6.28 6.30
N PRO A 99 10.43 -6.98 6.33
CA PRO A 99 9.65 -7.27 5.12
C PRO A 99 9.22 -6.03 4.31
N LEU A 100 9.02 -4.87 4.97
CA LEU A 100 8.69 -3.64 4.26
C LEU A 100 9.88 -3.09 3.46
N ALA A 101 11.11 -3.36 3.91
CA ALA A 101 12.29 -3.03 3.12
C ALA A 101 12.44 -3.93 1.88
N ASP A 102 12.04 -5.20 1.95
CA ASP A 102 12.03 -6.09 0.79
C ASP A 102 11.01 -5.60 -0.26
N VAL A 103 9.82 -5.16 0.17
CA VAL A 103 8.83 -4.53 -0.72
C VAL A 103 9.34 -3.20 -1.28
N ALA A 104 10.03 -2.39 -0.47
CA ALA A 104 10.59 -1.13 -0.96
C ALA A 104 11.66 -1.31 -2.05
N GLN A 105 12.33 -2.47 -2.13
CA GLN A 105 13.34 -2.74 -3.17
C GLN A 105 12.78 -2.86 -4.59
N VAL A 106 11.50 -3.23 -4.74
CA VAL A 106 10.86 -3.33 -6.07
C VAL A 106 10.36 -1.97 -6.58
N VAL A 107 10.31 -0.96 -5.70
CA VAL A 107 9.94 0.40 -6.05
C VAL A 107 11.12 1.09 -6.75
N GLY A 108 10.92 1.44 -8.02
CA GLY A 108 11.92 2.17 -8.80
C GLY A 108 11.81 3.68 -8.64
N GLU A 109 10.59 4.19 -8.52
CA GLU A 109 10.31 5.63 -8.43
C GLU A 109 9.11 5.90 -7.53
N VAL A 110 9.28 6.79 -6.55
CA VAL A 110 8.16 7.38 -5.80
C VAL A 110 7.81 8.71 -6.47
N VAL A 111 6.67 8.78 -7.14
CA VAL A 111 6.28 9.95 -7.95
C VAL A 111 5.63 11.06 -7.11
N SER A 112 4.94 10.69 -6.04
CA SER A 112 4.37 11.64 -5.07
C SER A 112 4.15 10.99 -3.70
N VAL A 113 4.08 11.84 -2.67
CA VAL A 113 3.61 11.50 -1.33
C VAL A 113 2.60 12.57 -0.94
N GLU A 114 1.37 12.15 -0.69
CA GLU A 114 0.24 13.04 -0.49
C GLU A 114 -0.59 12.60 0.71
N ARG A 115 -1.27 13.55 1.34
CA ARG A 115 -2.27 13.25 2.37
C ARG A 115 -3.64 13.19 1.73
N ALA A 116 -4.43 12.18 2.09
CA ALA A 116 -5.79 12.02 1.61
C ALA A 116 -6.68 11.41 2.68
N THR A 117 -7.98 11.72 2.62
CA THR A 117 -8.98 10.95 3.37
C THR A 117 -9.00 9.53 2.81
N ILE A 118 -8.77 8.53 3.66
CA ILE A 118 -8.78 7.12 3.25
C ILE A 118 -9.87 6.38 4.01
N ASP A 119 -10.92 6.00 3.30
CA ASP A 119 -11.99 5.14 3.83
C ASP A 119 -11.72 3.71 3.38
N ALA A 120 -11.35 2.84 4.32
CA ALA A 120 -11.12 1.43 4.09
C ALA A 120 -12.02 0.59 5.02
N ASP A 121 -13.19 0.22 4.53
CA ASP A 121 -14.09 -0.72 5.22
C ASP A 121 -14.00 -2.07 4.52
N ILE A 122 -13.30 -3.02 5.16
CA ILE A 122 -13.01 -4.34 4.61
C ILE A 122 -13.49 -5.35 5.64
N GLN A 123 -14.47 -6.16 5.28
CA GLN A 123 -15.10 -7.16 6.14
C GLN A 123 -15.27 -8.46 5.36
N GLU A 124 -14.63 -9.52 5.83
CA GLU A 124 -14.80 -10.90 5.32
C GLU A 124 -14.64 -11.05 3.79
N GLY A 125 -13.75 -10.27 3.18
CA GLY A 125 -13.45 -10.31 1.73
C GLY A 125 -14.31 -9.37 0.87
N THR A 126 -15.31 -8.73 1.48
CA THR A 126 -16.07 -7.64 0.89
C THR A 126 -15.57 -6.30 1.41
N GLY A 127 -15.71 -5.23 0.63
CA GLY A 127 -15.33 -3.92 1.14
C GLY A 127 -15.24 -2.80 0.13
N LEU A 128 -15.08 -1.60 0.67
CA LEU A 128 -14.88 -0.37 -0.06
C LEU A 128 -13.53 0.23 0.36
N LEU A 129 -12.70 0.55 -0.62
CA LEU A 129 -11.55 1.43 -0.47
C LEU A 129 -11.83 2.72 -1.23
N ARG A 130 -11.73 3.86 -0.56
CA ARG A 130 -11.67 5.19 -1.19
C ARG A 130 -10.43 5.94 -0.72
N ILE A 131 -9.75 6.60 -1.64
CA ILE A 131 -8.63 7.50 -1.36
C ILE A 131 -8.97 8.85 -1.98
N GLY A 132 -9.47 9.76 -1.15
CA GLY A 132 -10.03 11.05 -1.56
C GLY A 132 -11.00 10.89 -2.74
N ASP A 133 -10.90 11.81 -3.71
CA ASP A 133 -11.64 11.76 -4.96
C ASP A 133 -10.86 11.04 -6.09
N MET A 134 -9.67 10.53 -5.79
CA MET A 134 -8.73 10.01 -6.78
C MET A 134 -9.01 8.55 -7.15
N MET A 135 -9.56 7.80 -6.22
CA MET A 135 -9.73 6.36 -6.39
C MET A 135 -10.84 5.79 -5.52
N SER A 136 -11.58 4.85 -6.10
CA SER A 136 -12.50 3.97 -5.40
C SER A 136 -12.34 2.54 -5.90
N ALA A 137 -12.37 1.57 -5.00
CA ALA A 137 -12.46 0.16 -5.32
C ALA A 137 -13.51 -0.50 -4.44
N GLU A 138 -14.39 -1.29 -5.05
CA GLU A 138 -15.40 -2.09 -4.38
C GLU A 138 -15.10 -3.57 -4.61
N MET A 139 -15.18 -4.35 -3.55
CA MET A 139 -14.98 -5.80 -3.54
C MET A 139 -16.29 -6.47 -3.10
N GLU A 140 -16.82 -7.32 -3.98
CA GLU A 140 -18.04 -8.12 -3.77
C GLU A 140 -17.71 -9.59 -3.50
#